data_AF-A0A843RU47-F1
#
_entry.id   AF-A0A843RU47-F1
#
_cell.length_a   1.000
_cell.length_b   1.000
_cell.length_c   1.000
_cell.angle_alpha   90.00
_cell.angle_beta   90.00
_cell.angle_gamma   90.00
#
_symmetry.space_group_name_H-M   'P 1'
#
loop_
_entity.id
_entity.type
_entity.pdbx_description
1 polymer ?
#
loop_
_entity_poly.entity_id
_entity_poly.type
_entity_poly.pdbx_seq_one_letter_code
_entity_poly.pdbx_strand_id
1 'polypeptide(L)'
;MPTTVHIPPALLRAVDRQAKALRLSRNRLIVQTLQQAVNERQGWPTEFLDRLREVDAETAAAVDDLVAHVKHARRSKRPQDL
;
A
#
# COMPACT_ATOMS: atom_id res chain seq x y z
N MET A 1 1.55 -2.44 -25.22
CA MET A 1 2.83 -2.87 -25.84
C MET A 1 3.63 -3.67 -24.82
N PRO A 2 4.27 -4.79 -25.18
CA PRO A 2 5.22 -5.47 -24.31
C PRO A 2 6.52 -4.68 -24.20
N THR A 3 7.09 -4.60 -23.00
CA THR A 3 8.40 -3.99 -22.73
C THR A 3 9.46 -5.07 -22.65
N THR A 4 10.63 -4.83 -23.26
CA THR A 4 11.77 -5.75 -23.15
C THR A 4 12.63 -5.33 -21.96
N VAL A 5 12.91 -6.27 -21.06
CA VAL A 5 13.76 -6.06 -19.88
C VAL A 5 14.89 -7.09 -19.90
N HIS A 6 16.12 -6.64 -19.71
CA HIS A 6 17.28 -7.53 -19.63
C HIS A 6 17.39 -8.15 -18.23
N ILE A 7 17.26 -9.47 -18.16
CA ILE A 7 17.39 -10.24 -16.92
C ILE A 7 18.66 -11.10 -17.02
N PRO A 8 19.55 -11.08 -16.02
CA PRO A 8 20.75 -11.92 -16.01
C PRO A 8 20.42 -13.41 -16.19
N PRO A 9 21.20 -14.19 -16.98
CA PRO A 9 20.88 -15.59 -17.26
C PRO A 9 20.75 -16.48 -16.02
N ALA A 10 21.55 -16.21 -14.98
CA ALA A 10 21.47 -16.93 -13.71
C ALA A 10 20.12 -16.72 -13.02
N LEU A 11 19.65 -15.47 -12.97
CA LEU A 11 18.36 -15.12 -12.39
C LEU A 11 17.21 -15.69 -13.21
N LEU A 12 17.27 -15.57 -14.55
CA LEU A 12 16.24 -16.10 -15.44
C LEU A 12 16.02 -17.61 -15.23
N ARG A 13 17.12 -18.38 -15.07
CA ARG A 13 17.05 -19.82 -14.76
C ARG A 13 16.40 -20.11 -13.41
N ALA A 14 16.62 -19.28 -12.40
CA ALA A 14 15.96 -19.41 -11.11
C ALA A 14 14.45 -19.15 -11.23
N VAL A 15 14.07 -18.07 -11.94
CA VAL A 15 12.66 -17.75 -12.22
C VAL A 15 11.97 -18.88 -12.98
N ASP A 16 12.63 -19.49 -13.96
CA ASP A 16 12.07 -20.63 -14.71
C ASP A 16 11.78 -21.85 -13.84
N ARG A 17 12.71 -22.19 -12.93
CA ARG A 17 12.49 -23.28 -11.99
C ARG A 17 11.30 -23.02 -11.08
N GLN A 18 11.18 -21.78 -10.58
CA GLN A 18 10.08 -21.38 -9.71
C GLN A 18 8.74 -21.35 -10.47
N ALA A 19 8.72 -20.84 -11.69
CA ALA A 19 7.53 -20.84 -12.55
C ALA A 19 7.05 -22.28 -12.83
N LYS A 20 7.98 -23.20 -13.13
CA LYS A 20 7.66 -24.62 -13.33
C LYS A 20 7.08 -25.26 -12.07
N ALA A 21 7.68 -25.00 -10.90
CA ALA A 21 7.18 -25.52 -9.62
C ALA A 21 5.75 -25.03 -9.32
N LEU A 22 5.46 -23.77 -9.66
CA LEU A 22 4.14 -23.15 -9.47
C LEU A 22 3.15 -23.42 -10.62
N ARG A 23 3.56 -24.14 -11.67
CA ARG A 23 2.79 -24.37 -12.91
C ARG A 23 2.29 -23.06 -13.55
N LEU A 24 3.11 -22.01 -13.48
CA LEU A 24 2.84 -20.71 -14.09
C LEU A 24 3.76 -20.50 -15.29
N SER A 25 3.33 -19.66 -16.24
CA SER A 25 4.25 -19.16 -17.26
C SER A 25 5.26 -18.21 -16.61
N ARG A 26 6.49 -18.16 -17.14
CA ARG A 26 7.53 -17.23 -16.70
C ARG A 26 7.00 -15.79 -16.62
N ASN A 27 6.34 -15.32 -17.68
CA ASN A 27 5.80 -13.97 -17.74
C ASN A 27 4.74 -13.73 -16.66
N ARG A 28 3.87 -14.70 -16.40
CA ARG A 28 2.85 -14.59 -15.34
C ARG A 28 3.50 -14.48 -13.97
N LEU A 29 4.53 -15.27 -13.68
CA LEU A 29 5.29 -15.17 -12.43
C LEU A 29 5.97 -13.80 -12.29
N ILE A 30 6.64 -13.32 -13.34
CA ILE A 30 7.31 -12.01 -13.34
C ILE A 30 6.30 -10.90 -13.06
N VAL A 31 5.17 -10.87 -13.77
CA VAL A 31 4.13 -9.85 -13.59
C VAL A 31 3.55 -9.88 -12.19
N GLN A 32 3.21 -11.07 -11.66
CA GLN A 32 2.66 -11.20 -10.31
C GLN A 32 3.66 -10.73 -9.25
N THR A 33 4.94 -11.08 -9.39
CA THR A 33 5.99 -10.68 -8.45
C THR A 33 6.20 -9.17 -8.48
N LEU A 34 6.18 -8.55 -9.67
CA LEU A 34 6.28 -7.09 -9.80
C LEU A 34 5.05 -6.40 -9.21
N GLN A 35 3.85 -6.93 -9.44
CA GLN A 35 2.62 -6.41 -8.85
C GLN A 35 2.70 -6.43 -7.32
N GLN A 36 3.14 -7.55 -6.75
CA GLN A 36 3.33 -7.69 -5.30
C GLN A 36 4.37 -6.70 -4.78
N ALA A 37 5.56 -6.62 -5.40
CA ALA A 37 6.63 -5.73 -4.96
C ALA A 37 6.24 -4.24 -5.05
N VAL A 38 5.43 -3.86 -6.05
CA VAL A 38 4.88 -2.52 -6.16
C VAL A 38 3.86 -2.27 -5.06
N ASN A 39 2.93 -3.21 -4.84
CA ASN A 39 1.89 -3.07 -3.82
C ASN A 39 2.45 -3.09 -2.39
N GLU A 40 3.47 -3.88 -2.10
CA GLU A 40 4.20 -3.86 -0.81
C GLU A 40 4.88 -2.50 -0.58
N ARG A 41 5.33 -1.85 -1.66
CA ARG A 41 5.83 -0.47 -1.63
C ARG A 41 4.72 0.60 -1.58
N GLN A 42 3.44 0.23 -1.69
CA GLN A 42 2.31 1.16 -1.52
C GLN A 42 1.86 1.32 -0.06
N GLY A 43 2.65 0.86 0.92
CA GLY A 43 2.55 1.40 2.26
C GLY A 43 2.81 2.90 2.27
N TRP A 44 2.20 3.64 3.21
CA TRP A 44 2.54 5.04 3.42
C TRP A 44 4.06 5.16 3.62
N PRO A 45 4.76 6.07 2.92
CA PRO A 45 6.19 6.28 3.14
C PRO A 45 6.45 6.58 4.62
N THR A 46 7.50 6.03 5.20
CA THR A 46 7.85 6.30 6.61
C THR A 46 7.98 7.80 6.87
N GLU A 47 8.61 8.52 5.95
CA GLU A 47 8.70 10.00 5.91
C GLU A 47 7.33 10.69 6.02
N PHE A 48 6.29 10.14 5.38
CA PHE A 48 4.93 10.68 5.47
C PHE A 48 4.34 10.45 6.86
N LEU A 49 4.55 9.27 7.44
CA LEU A 49 4.07 8.95 8.79
C LEU A 49 4.80 9.77 9.86
N ASP A 50 6.09 10.01 9.68
CA ASP A 50 6.89 10.84 10.58
C ASP A 50 6.43 12.30 10.53
N ARG A 51 6.16 12.83 9.32
CA ARG A 51 5.55 14.16 9.17
C ARG A 51 4.16 14.25 9.79
N LEU A 52 3.39 13.17 9.77
CA LEU A 52 2.06 13.13 10.41
C LEU A 52 2.14 13.16 11.94
N ARG A 53 3.28 12.77 12.53
CA ARG A 53 3.55 12.86 13.97
C ARG A 53 3.98 14.26 14.41
N GLU A 54 4.48 15.07 13.49
CA GLU A 54 4.80 16.49 13.71
C GLU A 54 3.52 17.33 13.73
N VAL A 55 2.60 17.01 14.65
CA VAL A 55 1.40 17.81 14.88
C VAL A 55 1.77 19.00 15.76
N ASP A 56 1.49 20.21 15.29
CA ASP A 56 1.71 21.43 16.06
C ASP A 56 0.68 21.57 17.21
N ALA A 57 1.03 22.39 18.21
CA ALA A 57 0.23 22.53 19.42
C ALA A 57 -1.16 23.14 19.17
N GLU A 58 -1.31 23.97 18.14
CA GLU A 58 -2.59 24.59 17.77
C GLU A 58 -3.53 23.55 17.17
N THR A 59 -3.04 22.74 16.22
CA THR A 59 -3.77 21.62 15.63
C THR A 59 -4.17 20.59 16.68
N ALA A 60 -3.29 20.27 17.64
CA ALA A 60 -3.60 19.34 18.73
C ALA A 60 -4.71 19.87 19.65
N ALA A 61 -4.71 21.17 19.97
CA ALA A 61 -5.73 21.80 20.79
C ALA A 61 -7.11 21.85 20.10
N ALA A 62 -7.14 21.96 18.77
CA ALA A 62 -8.37 22.02 17.99
C ALA A 62 -9.13 20.68 17.89
N VAL A 63 -8.53 19.56 18.34
CA VAL A 63 -9.14 18.22 18.25
C VAL A 63 -10.44 18.13 19.05
N ASP A 64 -10.46 18.67 20.27
CA ASP A 64 -11.62 18.58 21.15
C ASP A 64 -12.82 19.34 20.59
N ASP A 65 -12.57 20.54 20.04
CA ASP A 65 -13.58 21.37 19.38
C ASP A 65 -14.13 20.71 18.12
N LEU A 66 -13.25 20.11 17.29
CA LEU A 66 -13.64 19.35 16.11
C LEU A 66 -14.53 18.16 16.49
N VAL A 67 -14.14 17.39 17.51
CA VAL A 67 -14.91 16.24 18.00
C VAL A 67 -16.27 16.69 18.55
N ALA A 68 -16.31 17.80 19.29
CA ALA A 68 -17.56 18.37 19.80
C ALA A 68 -18.49 18.78 18.66
N HIS A 69 -17.97 19.43 17.62
CA HIS A 69 -18.74 19.78 16.43
C HIS A 69 -19.24 18.56 15.66
N VAL A 70 -18.42 17.54 15.44
CA VAL A 70 -18.84 16.29 14.80
C VAL A 70 -19.96 15.62 15.59
N LYS A 71 -19.82 15.53 16.92
CA LYS A 71 -20.85 14.96 17.81
C LYS A 71 -22.16 15.76 17.75
N HIS A 72 -22.07 17.09 17.75
CA HIS A 72 -23.25 17.97 17.69
C HIS A 72 -23.94 17.94 16.32
N ALA A 73 -23.17 17.87 15.24
CA ALA A 73 -23.65 17.78 13.87
C ALA A 73 -24.18 16.38 13.50
N ARG A 74 -23.81 15.34 14.28
CA ARG A 74 -24.31 13.98 14.12
C ARG A 74 -25.79 13.89 14.48
N ARG A 75 -26.63 14.32 13.55
CA ARG A 75 -28.08 14.16 13.60
C ARG A 75 -28.44 12.93 12.77
N SER A 76 -29.06 11.95 13.43
CA SER A 76 -30.00 10.95 12.90
C SER A 76 -29.55 9.68 12.16
N LYS A 77 -28.27 9.31 12.00
CA LYS A 77 -27.91 7.95 11.52
C LYS A 77 -27.21 7.10 12.58
N ARG A 78 -27.80 5.91 12.84
CA ARG A 78 -27.18 4.89 13.68
C ARG A 78 -25.81 4.52 13.09
N PRO A 79 -24.79 4.29 13.94
CA PRO A 79 -23.50 3.79 13.45
C PRO A 79 -23.74 2.51 12.65
N GLN A 80 -23.04 2.37 11.54
CA GLN A 80 -23.02 1.15 10.77
C GLN A 80 -22.06 0.21 11.48
N ASP A 81 -22.52 -0.96 11.89
CA ASP A 81 -21.66 -1.94 12.54
C ASP A 81 -20.55 -2.34 11.55
N LEU A 82 -19.30 -2.16 11.97
CA LEU A 82 -18.09 -2.49 11.21
C LEU A 82 -17.76 -3.98 11.35
#